data_AF-A0A378U575-F1
#
_entry.id   AF-A0A378U575-F1
#
_cell.length_a   1.000
_cell.length_b   1.000
_cell.length_c   1.000
_cell.angle_alpha   90.00
_cell.angle_beta   90.00
_cell.angle_gamma   90.00
#
_symmetry.space_group_name_H-M   'P 1'
#
loop_
_entity.id
_entity.type
_entity.pdbx_description
1 polymer ?
#
loop_
_entity_poly.entity_id
_entity_poly.type
_entity_poly.pdbx_seq_one_letter_code
_entity_poly.pdbx_strand_id
1 'polypeptide(L)'
;MSTRLKTKETSEADIDAGDDDLLEHARMELPDETRGDADEPAVEAASEPAEAEEHPTSTARRSVMWLTYGIIPVLIVGLAACAGYLLWKDSSLRAAQAASVSAVPAATDSTIKMLSYKPDTVQKDLEAAGEGLTGAFKDSYNALTHDVVIPGAQQKQISAVATVPAASVVSATAKRAVVMVFVNQTTIVGADPPTATASTVRVTMDKVGDRWLVSDFTPI
;
A
#
# COMPACT_ATOMS: atom_id res chain seq x y z
N MET A 1 42.59 -44.28 5.97
CA MET A 1 43.06 -42.97 5.46
C MET A 1 42.00 -41.94 5.87
N SER A 2 42.04 -41.39 7.09
CA SER A 2 42.88 -40.25 7.53
C SER A 2 42.76 -39.11 6.52
N THR A 3 42.09 -37.99 6.86
CA THR A 3 42.67 -36.95 7.72
C THR A 3 41.59 -36.15 8.48
N ARG A 4 41.79 -36.03 9.81
CA ARG A 4 41.19 -35.04 10.71
C ARG A 4 41.80 -33.66 10.43
N LEU A 5 41.02 -32.59 10.58
CA LEU A 5 41.46 -31.38 11.28
C LEU A 5 40.26 -30.79 12.03
N LYS A 6 40.54 -30.37 13.25
CA LYS A 6 39.65 -30.02 14.34
C LYS A 6 40.08 -28.64 14.78
N THR A 7 39.22 -27.63 14.68
CA THR A 7 39.36 -26.41 15.49
C THR A 7 37.97 -25.92 15.87
N LYS A 8 37.83 -25.78 17.18
CA LYS A 8 36.76 -25.22 17.98
C LYS A 8 37.21 -23.80 18.28
N GLU A 9 36.35 -22.79 18.15
CA GLU A 9 36.45 -21.60 19.00
C GLU A 9 35.14 -20.81 19.02
N THR A 10 34.71 -20.57 20.24
CA THR A 10 33.67 -19.64 20.69
C THR A 10 34.27 -18.24 20.70
N SER A 11 33.53 -17.21 20.32
CA SER A 11 33.82 -15.86 20.81
C SER A 11 32.54 -15.03 20.91
N GLU A 12 32.22 -14.70 22.15
CA GLU A 12 31.47 -13.53 22.59
C GLU A 12 32.03 -12.23 21.98
N ALA A 13 31.12 -11.27 21.83
CA ALA A 13 31.32 -9.81 21.88
C ALA A 13 29.91 -9.28 22.25
N ASP A 14 29.59 -8.86 23.48
CA ASP A 14 30.28 -7.93 24.38
C ASP A 14 30.68 -6.63 23.66
N ILE A 15 29.74 -5.66 23.72
CA ILE A 15 30.05 -4.25 23.89
C ILE A 15 29.17 -3.75 25.04
N ASP A 16 29.77 -3.78 26.22
CA ASP A 16 29.44 -3.02 27.42
C ASP A 16 30.18 -1.66 27.39
N ALA A 17 29.76 -0.79 28.30
CA ALA A 17 30.21 0.55 28.65
C ALA A 17 29.51 1.69 27.88
N GLY A 18 28.71 2.55 28.52
CA GLY A 18 28.51 2.75 29.96
C GLY A 18 28.38 4.23 30.25
N ASP A 19 27.53 4.50 31.26
CA ASP A 19 27.55 5.65 32.15
C ASP A 19 27.08 6.98 31.55
N ASP A 20 26.31 7.83 32.23
CA ASP A 20 25.67 7.86 33.53
C ASP A 20 24.80 9.14 33.44
N ASP A 21 23.56 9.14 33.93
CA ASP A 21 23.33 9.92 35.15
C ASP A 21 21.91 9.73 35.67
N LEU A 22 21.91 9.59 36.98
CA LEU A 22 20.78 9.38 37.84
C LEU A 22 20.00 10.69 38.01
N LEU A 23 18.72 10.59 38.37
CA LEU A 23 18.25 10.96 39.71
C LEU A 23 16.73 11.07 39.70
N GLU A 24 16.10 9.99 40.14
CA GLU A 24 14.83 10.01 40.84
C GLU A 24 15.05 10.62 42.22
N HIS A 25 14.37 11.73 42.54
CA HIS A 25 14.11 12.08 43.93
C HIS A 25 12.71 12.66 44.11
N ALA A 26 12.10 12.13 45.16
CA ALA A 26 10.71 12.20 45.53
C ALA A 26 10.33 13.51 46.26
N ARG A 27 9.10 13.96 45.97
CA ARG A 27 7.97 14.18 46.91
C ARG A 27 8.09 15.22 48.06
N MET A 28 6.95 15.96 48.20
CA MET A 28 6.41 16.69 49.38
C MET A 28 7.17 17.99 49.73
N GLU A 29 6.58 19.10 50.18
CA GLU A 29 5.34 19.37 50.92
C GLU A 29 5.10 20.91 50.92
N LEU A 30 3.85 21.37 51.01
CA LEU A 30 3.49 22.77 51.36
C LEU A 30 3.76 22.99 52.87
N PRO A 31 4.08 24.21 53.32
CA PRO A 31 3.02 25.14 53.76
C PRO A 31 3.29 26.63 53.47
N ASP A 32 2.20 27.39 53.39
CA ASP A 32 2.17 28.86 53.42
C ASP A 32 1.73 29.26 54.84
N GLU A 33 2.62 29.91 55.61
CA GLU A 33 2.30 30.56 56.88
C GLU A 33 2.63 32.05 56.83
N THR A 34 1.55 32.80 56.80
CA THR A 34 1.25 34.15 57.30
C THR A 34 2.33 34.91 58.11
N ARG A 35 2.35 36.23 57.81
CA ARG A 35 2.37 37.38 58.75
C ARG A 35 3.75 37.94 59.16
N GLY A 36 4.01 39.17 58.71
CA GLY A 36 4.99 40.09 59.29
C GLY A 36 4.52 41.52 59.06
N ASP A 37 4.05 42.14 60.15
CA ASP A 37 3.45 43.46 60.28
C ASP A 37 4.47 44.44 60.92
N ALA A 38 4.21 45.75 60.74
CA ALA A 38 4.83 46.92 61.41
C ALA A 38 6.30 47.25 61.03
N ASP A 39 6.72 48.51 60.87
CA ASP A 39 6.40 49.68 61.69
C ASP A 39 6.69 51.01 60.95
N GLU A 40 6.04 52.07 61.42
CA GLU A 40 5.90 53.43 60.86
C GLU A 40 7.16 54.34 60.99
N PRO A 41 7.12 55.61 60.54
CA PRO A 41 6.50 56.66 61.37
C PRO A 41 5.55 57.63 60.63
N ALA A 42 4.37 57.80 61.24
CA ALA A 42 3.66 59.03 61.61
C ALA A 42 4.37 60.39 61.35
N VAL A 43 3.73 61.53 61.03
CA VAL A 43 2.39 61.99 60.63
C VAL A 43 2.59 63.46 60.22
N GLU A 44 1.86 63.98 59.22
CA GLU A 44 0.93 65.11 59.42
C GLU A 44 0.30 65.62 58.11
N ALA A 45 -1.03 65.47 58.09
CA ALA A 45 -2.01 66.44 57.61
C ALA A 45 -1.97 66.90 56.14
N ALA A 46 -2.83 66.26 55.33
CA ALA A 46 -4.05 66.96 54.89
C ALA A 46 -5.10 65.92 54.43
N SER A 47 -6.29 66.09 54.96
CA SER A 47 -7.41 65.16 54.88
C SER A 47 -8.09 65.17 53.52
N GLU A 48 -8.20 64.00 52.89
CA GLU A 48 -9.24 63.66 51.90
C GLU A 48 -10.37 62.90 52.64
N PRO A 49 -11.64 62.87 52.17
CA PRO A 49 -11.93 62.07 50.97
C PRO A 49 -13.11 62.56 50.11
N ALA A 50 -13.12 62.18 48.83
CA ALA A 50 -14.02 61.13 48.34
C ALA A 50 -14.18 61.19 46.81
N GLU A 51 -13.62 60.15 46.19
CA GLU A 51 -13.96 59.56 44.88
C GLU A 51 -13.56 60.34 43.62
N ALA A 52 -12.27 60.25 43.31
CA ALA A 52 -11.86 59.86 41.98
C ALA A 52 -11.74 58.33 41.92
N GLU A 53 -12.51 57.66 41.06
CA GLU A 53 -12.12 56.35 40.52
C GLU A 53 -11.95 56.45 39.00
N GLU A 54 -10.66 56.56 38.65
CA GLU A 54 -9.93 55.80 37.63
C GLU A 54 -10.66 55.25 36.38
N HIS A 55 -10.11 55.61 35.23
CA HIS A 55 -10.18 54.86 33.98
C HIS A 55 -9.06 53.79 33.99
N PRO A 56 -9.20 52.56 33.41
CA PRO A 56 -9.22 52.46 31.94
C PRO A 56 -10.03 51.28 31.30
N THR A 57 -10.62 51.62 30.16
CA THR A 57 -10.81 50.80 28.93
C THR A 57 -11.08 49.29 29.08
N SER A 58 -12.37 48.96 29.12
CA SER A 58 -12.91 47.66 28.72
C SER A 58 -12.72 47.43 27.21
N THR A 59 -11.61 46.79 26.82
CA THR A 59 -11.42 46.31 25.42
C THR A 59 -10.80 44.91 25.31
N ALA A 60 -10.81 44.11 26.38
CA ALA A 60 -10.24 42.76 26.36
C ALA A 60 -11.23 41.64 25.94
N ARG A 61 -12.54 41.92 25.76
CA ARG A 61 -13.53 40.89 25.40
C ARG A 61 -13.76 40.69 23.89
N ARG A 62 -13.37 41.65 23.03
CA ARG A 62 -13.60 41.56 21.57
C ARG A 62 -12.53 40.78 20.81
N SER A 63 -11.29 40.70 21.29
CA SER A 63 -10.21 39.94 20.63
C SER A 63 -10.35 38.43 20.77
N VAL A 64 -10.88 37.95 21.91
CA VAL A 64 -11.19 36.51 22.12
C VAL A 64 -12.31 36.05 21.19
N MET A 65 -13.27 36.93 20.89
CA MET A 65 -14.42 36.62 20.04
C MET A 65 -14.03 36.49 18.55
N TRP A 66 -13.08 37.28 18.06
CA TRP A 66 -12.60 37.14 16.68
C TRP A 66 -11.70 35.91 16.51
N LEU A 67 -10.92 35.56 17.53
CA LEU A 67 -10.05 34.39 17.51
C LEU A 67 -10.84 33.07 17.56
N THR A 68 -11.94 33.01 18.33
CA THR A 68 -12.85 31.87 18.36
C THR A 68 -13.66 31.72 17.07
N TYR A 69 -14.15 32.82 16.47
CA TYR A 69 -14.90 32.75 15.21
C TYR A 69 -14.04 32.49 13.96
N GLY A 70 -12.71 32.63 14.02
CA GLY A 70 -11.80 32.29 12.92
C GLY A 70 -11.18 30.89 13.03
N ILE A 71 -10.69 30.52 14.21
CA ILE A 71 -9.98 29.25 14.41
C ILE A 71 -10.94 28.06 14.38
N ILE A 72 -12.10 28.18 15.02
CA ILE A 72 -13.07 27.08 15.10
C ILE A 72 -13.57 26.65 13.71
N PRO A 73 -14.02 27.54 12.80
CA PRO A 73 -14.45 27.09 11.47
C PRO A 73 -13.30 26.53 10.63
N VAL A 74 -12.09 27.08 10.73
CA VAL A 74 -10.92 26.52 10.03
C VAL A 74 -10.61 25.11 10.53
N LEU A 75 -10.70 24.88 11.84
CA LEU A 75 -10.48 23.56 12.42
C LEU A 75 -11.58 22.57 12.01
N ILE A 76 -12.85 22.99 11.97
CA ILE A 76 -13.96 22.17 11.49
C ILE A 76 -13.77 21.81 10.01
N VAL A 77 -13.43 22.77 9.15
CA VAL A 77 -13.17 22.51 7.72
C VAL A 77 -11.96 21.60 7.55
N GLY A 78 -10.90 21.79 8.34
CA GLY A 78 -9.71 20.92 8.35
C GLY A 78 -10.04 19.48 8.75
N LEU A 79 -10.83 19.29 9.80
CA LEU A 79 -11.29 17.96 10.23
C LEU A 79 -12.21 17.31 9.18
N ALA A 80 -13.14 18.07 8.60
CA ALA A 80 -14.02 17.57 7.54
C ALA A 80 -13.24 17.16 6.29
N ALA A 81 -12.26 17.96 5.86
CA ALA A 81 -11.37 17.63 4.75
C ALA A 81 -10.52 16.39 5.05
N CYS A 82 -9.97 16.28 6.26
CA CYS A 82 -9.20 15.12 6.69
C CYS A 82 -10.06 13.85 6.73
N ALA A 83 -11.25 13.91 7.33
CA ALA A 83 -12.19 12.79 7.37
C ALA A 83 -12.62 12.36 5.95
N GLY A 84 -12.94 13.33 5.08
CA GLY A 84 -13.27 13.07 3.68
C GLY A 84 -12.12 12.38 2.92
N TYR A 85 -10.89 12.86 3.10
CA TYR A 85 -9.71 12.24 2.50
C TYR A 85 -9.46 10.81 3.02
N LEU A 86 -9.61 10.59 4.33
CA LEU A 86 -9.44 9.27 4.94
C LEU A 86 -10.50 8.28 4.45
N LEU A 87 -11.76 8.71 4.32
CA LEU A 87 -12.83 7.87 3.75
C LEU A 87 -12.59 7.54 2.28
N TRP A 88 -12.11 8.50 1.50
CA TRP A 88 -11.74 8.27 0.10
C TRP A 88 -10.56 7.30 -0.01
N LYS A 89 -9.55 7.43 0.86
CA LYS A 89 -8.42 6.51 0.90
C LYS A 89 -8.83 5.11 1.34
N ASP A 90 -9.64 4.98 2.38
CA ASP A 90 -10.14 3.68 2.87
C ASP A 90 -10.98 2.96 1.80
N SER A 91 -11.92 3.67 1.18
CA SER A 91 -12.72 3.10 0.08
C SER A 91 -11.86 2.69 -1.12
N SER A 92 -10.85 3.48 -1.48
CA SER A 92 -9.91 3.14 -2.55
C SER A 92 -9.06 1.90 -2.21
N LEU A 93 -8.58 1.79 -0.97
CA LEU A 93 -7.81 0.63 -0.51
C LEU A 93 -8.67 -0.63 -0.48
N ARG A 94 -9.91 -0.55 0.02
CA ARG A 94 -10.87 -1.66 0.00
C ARG A 94 -11.18 -2.10 -1.42
N ALA A 95 -11.39 -1.14 -2.34
CA ALA A 95 -11.63 -1.45 -3.75
C ALA A 95 -10.41 -2.13 -4.40
N ALA A 96 -9.19 -1.67 -4.10
CA ALA A 96 -7.96 -2.30 -4.58
C ALA A 96 -7.80 -3.73 -4.04
N GLN A 97 -8.12 -3.96 -2.76
CA GLN A 97 -8.05 -5.28 -2.15
C GLN A 97 -9.13 -6.24 -2.66
N ALA A 98 -10.35 -5.76 -2.92
CA ALA A 98 -11.38 -6.57 -3.56
C ALA A 98 -11.00 -6.90 -5.02
N ALA A 99 -10.42 -5.94 -5.73
CA ALA A 99 -9.93 -6.13 -7.08
C ALA A 99 -8.79 -7.16 -7.13
N SER A 100 -7.82 -7.11 -6.20
CA SER A 100 -6.71 -8.06 -6.17
C SER A 100 -7.17 -9.51 -5.95
N VAL A 101 -8.11 -9.74 -5.02
CA VAL A 101 -8.65 -11.08 -4.72
C VAL A 101 -9.30 -11.74 -5.94
N SER A 102 -9.95 -10.95 -6.81
CA SER A 102 -10.63 -11.46 -7.99
C SER A 102 -9.77 -11.42 -9.27
N ALA A 103 -8.86 -10.45 -9.38
CA ALA A 103 -8.02 -10.28 -10.56
C ALA A 103 -6.89 -11.30 -10.65
N VAL A 104 -6.27 -11.70 -9.53
CA VAL A 104 -5.20 -12.71 -9.52
C VAL A 104 -5.65 -14.05 -10.10
N PRO A 105 -6.74 -14.69 -9.61
CA PRO A 105 -7.18 -15.96 -10.16
C PRO A 105 -7.62 -15.82 -11.64
N ALA A 106 -8.23 -14.69 -12.01
CA ALA A 106 -8.62 -14.43 -13.39
C ALA A 106 -7.40 -14.28 -14.33
N ALA A 107 -6.35 -13.57 -13.89
CA ALA A 107 -5.10 -13.43 -14.63
C ALA A 107 -4.39 -14.79 -14.77
N THR A 108 -4.35 -15.58 -13.69
CA THR A 108 -3.79 -16.94 -13.68
C THR A 108 -4.52 -17.84 -14.68
N ASP A 109 -5.84 -17.91 -14.62
CA ASP A 109 -6.67 -18.74 -15.52
C ASP A 109 -6.51 -18.30 -16.99
N SER A 110 -6.55 -16.99 -17.25
CA SER A 110 -6.35 -16.45 -18.60
C SER A 110 -4.95 -16.78 -19.13
N THR A 111 -3.91 -16.67 -18.29
CA THR A 111 -2.53 -17.01 -18.66
C THR A 111 -2.40 -18.49 -19.02
N ILE A 112 -2.98 -19.39 -18.22
CA ILE A 112 -2.95 -20.83 -18.49
C ILE A 112 -3.64 -21.13 -19.82
N LYS A 113 -4.82 -20.56 -20.06
CA LYS A 113 -5.58 -20.75 -21.32
C LYS A 113 -4.83 -20.23 -22.54
N MET A 114 -4.20 -19.06 -22.44
CA MET A 114 -3.46 -18.47 -23.55
C MET A 114 -2.20 -19.26 -23.93
N LEU A 115 -1.56 -19.94 -22.96
CA LEU A 115 -0.27 -20.59 -23.13
C LEU A 115 -0.35 -22.13 -23.18
N SER A 116 -1.55 -22.69 -23.08
CA SER A 116 -1.78 -24.14 -23.11
C SER A 116 -2.68 -24.53 -24.26
N TYR A 117 -2.20 -25.44 -25.11
CA TYR A 117 -2.95 -25.97 -26.24
C TYR A 117 -2.37 -27.30 -26.71
N LYS A 118 -3.17 -28.04 -27.46
CA LYS A 118 -2.75 -29.26 -28.17
C LYS A 118 -3.00 -29.08 -29.67
N PRO A 119 -2.23 -29.75 -30.54
CA PRO A 119 -2.37 -29.58 -31.98
C PRO A 119 -3.78 -29.89 -32.49
N ASP A 120 -4.45 -30.89 -31.90
CA ASP A 120 -5.81 -31.30 -32.31
C ASP A 120 -6.90 -30.30 -31.91
N THR A 121 -6.68 -29.54 -30.83
CA THR A 121 -7.67 -28.64 -30.23
C THR A 121 -7.24 -27.17 -30.25
N VAL A 122 -6.10 -26.86 -30.86
CA VAL A 122 -5.45 -25.54 -30.79
C VAL A 122 -6.38 -24.39 -31.20
N GLN A 123 -7.20 -24.59 -32.25
CA GLN A 123 -8.18 -23.61 -32.68
C GLN A 123 -9.15 -23.28 -31.54
N LYS A 124 -9.78 -24.31 -30.98
CA LYS A 124 -10.78 -24.19 -29.91
C LYS A 124 -10.16 -23.62 -28.64
N ASP A 125 -8.99 -24.13 -28.25
CA ASP A 125 -8.32 -23.74 -27.00
C ASP A 125 -7.92 -22.26 -27.03
N LEU A 126 -7.32 -21.81 -28.14
CA LEU A 126 -6.85 -20.43 -28.26
C LEU A 126 -7.97 -19.44 -28.58
N GLU A 127 -9.02 -19.83 -29.32
CA GLU A 127 -10.22 -19.00 -29.46
C GLU A 127 -10.93 -18.77 -28.13
N ALA A 128 -11.07 -19.84 -27.32
CA ALA A 128 -11.65 -19.74 -25.99
C ALA A 128 -10.79 -18.87 -25.05
N ALA A 129 -9.47 -18.92 -25.18
CA ALA A 129 -8.58 -18.01 -24.47
C ALA A 129 -8.80 -16.54 -24.90
N GLY A 130 -9.04 -16.30 -26.19
CA GLY A 130 -9.36 -14.99 -26.77
C GLY A 130 -10.62 -14.33 -26.18
N GLU A 131 -11.57 -15.10 -25.66
CA GLU A 131 -12.75 -14.58 -24.94
C GLU A 131 -12.42 -13.92 -23.60
N GLY A 132 -11.27 -14.28 -23.02
CA GLY A 132 -10.73 -13.69 -21.78
C GLY A 132 -9.95 -12.40 -22.00
N LEU A 133 -9.86 -11.90 -23.24
CA LEU A 133 -9.03 -10.76 -23.61
C LEU A 133 -9.87 -9.55 -24.01
N THR A 134 -9.28 -8.36 -23.97
CA THR A 134 -9.93 -7.11 -24.35
C THR A 134 -8.96 -6.12 -25.00
N GLY A 135 -9.52 -5.07 -25.61
CA GLY A 135 -8.77 -3.98 -26.24
C GLY A 135 -7.88 -4.45 -27.40
N ALA A 136 -6.89 -3.63 -27.74
CA ALA A 136 -5.96 -3.89 -28.84
C ALA A 136 -5.13 -5.18 -28.67
N PHE A 137 -4.96 -5.63 -27.41
CA PHE A 137 -4.28 -6.89 -27.13
C PHE A 137 -5.05 -8.09 -27.66
N LYS A 138 -6.39 -8.10 -27.52
CA LYS A 138 -7.24 -9.15 -28.10
C LYS A 138 -7.06 -9.26 -29.62
N ASP A 139 -7.05 -8.12 -30.31
CA ASP A 139 -6.90 -8.09 -31.76
C ASP A 139 -5.53 -8.64 -32.20
N SER A 140 -4.48 -8.21 -31.50
CA SER A 140 -3.10 -8.68 -31.77
C SER A 140 -2.94 -10.17 -31.47
N TYR A 141 -3.54 -10.65 -30.37
CA TYR A 141 -3.56 -12.06 -30.00
C TYR A 141 -4.27 -12.90 -31.07
N ASN A 142 -5.45 -12.47 -31.53
CA ASN A 142 -6.21 -13.17 -32.55
C ASN A 142 -5.43 -13.26 -33.86
N ALA A 143 -4.84 -12.15 -34.32
CA ALA A 143 -4.02 -12.14 -35.54
C ALA A 143 -2.86 -13.13 -35.44
N LEU A 144 -2.05 -13.04 -34.37
CA LEU A 144 -0.91 -13.94 -34.18
C LEU A 144 -1.34 -15.41 -34.09
N THR A 145 -2.45 -15.66 -33.41
CA THR A 145 -2.97 -17.00 -33.17
C THR A 145 -3.46 -17.64 -34.47
N HIS A 146 -4.27 -16.94 -35.25
CA HIS A 146 -4.82 -17.45 -36.51
C HIS A 146 -3.76 -17.53 -37.63
N ASP A 147 -2.85 -16.56 -37.69
CA ASP A 147 -1.90 -16.48 -38.80
C ASP A 147 -0.64 -17.33 -38.58
N VAL A 148 -0.25 -17.56 -37.32
CA VAL A 148 1.04 -18.18 -36.99
C VAL A 148 0.90 -19.39 -36.07
N VAL A 149 0.25 -19.24 -34.91
CA VAL A 149 0.28 -20.26 -33.85
C VAL A 149 -0.54 -21.50 -34.23
N ILE A 150 -1.78 -21.32 -34.67
CA ILE A 150 -2.66 -22.44 -35.03
C ILE A 150 -2.09 -23.24 -36.21
N PRO A 151 -1.72 -22.63 -37.35
CA PRO A 151 -1.13 -23.38 -38.46
C PRO A 151 0.19 -24.05 -38.06
N GLY A 152 1.04 -23.35 -37.30
CA GLY A 152 2.31 -23.89 -36.83
C GLY A 152 2.13 -25.09 -35.91
N ALA A 153 1.18 -25.02 -34.97
CA ALA A 153 0.89 -26.09 -34.03
C ALA A 153 0.36 -27.34 -34.72
N GLN A 154 -0.57 -27.20 -35.68
CA GLN A 154 -1.12 -28.33 -36.43
C GLN A 154 -0.07 -28.99 -37.33
N GLN A 155 0.72 -28.19 -38.06
CA GLN A 155 1.71 -28.70 -39.00
C GLN A 155 2.88 -29.39 -38.30
N LYS A 156 3.38 -28.80 -37.20
CA LYS A 156 4.53 -29.32 -36.46
C LYS A 156 4.15 -30.17 -35.25
N GLN A 157 2.86 -30.43 -35.04
CA GLN A 157 2.35 -31.21 -33.91
C GLN A 157 2.86 -30.65 -32.57
N ILE A 158 2.78 -29.33 -32.40
CA ILE A 158 3.24 -28.64 -31.20
C ILE A 158 2.13 -28.66 -30.16
N SER A 159 2.48 -29.09 -28.95
CA SER A 159 1.64 -28.92 -27.77
C SER A 159 2.40 -28.14 -26.70
N ALA A 160 1.67 -27.34 -25.95
CA ALA A 160 2.20 -26.56 -24.85
C ALA A 160 1.27 -26.70 -23.64
N VAL A 161 1.86 -26.80 -22.44
CA VAL A 161 1.13 -26.81 -21.18
C VAL A 161 1.79 -25.82 -20.25
N ALA A 162 1.03 -24.82 -19.82
CA ALA A 162 1.47 -23.82 -18.85
C ALA A 162 0.86 -24.09 -17.48
N THR A 163 1.66 -23.82 -16.45
CA THR A 163 1.26 -23.84 -15.05
C THR A 163 1.72 -22.56 -14.38
N VAL A 164 0.95 -22.08 -13.41
CA VAL A 164 1.24 -20.86 -12.67
C VAL A 164 1.52 -21.23 -11.22
N PRO A 165 2.78 -21.53 -10.85
CA PRO A 165 3.14 -21.86 -9.47
C PRO A 165 2.92 -20.70 -8.50
N ALA A 166 3.01 -19.46 -8.99
CA ALA A 166 2.80 -18.27 -8.17
C ALA A 166 2.29 -17.10 -9.01
N ALA A 167 1.49 -16.24 -8.39
CA ALA A 167 1.08 -14.95 -8.94
C ALA A 167 0.98 -13.92 -7.82
N SER A 168 1.30 -12.67 -8.12
CA SER A 168 1.29 -11.57 -7.15
C SER A 168 0.72 -10.29 -7.77
N VAL A 169 0.07 -9.48 -6.96
CA VAL A 169 -0.50 -8.20 -7.41
C VAL A 169 0.60 -7.15 -7.38
N VAL A 170 0.84 -6.50 -8.52
CA VAL A 170 1.75 -5.36 -8.63
C VAL A 170 1.01 -4.07 -8.29
N SER A 171 -0.19 -3.91 -8.83
CA SER A 171 -1.08 -2.78 -8.51
C SER A 171 -2.54 -3.16 -8.76
N ALA A 172 -3.47 -2.55 -8.03
CA ALA A 172 -4.88 -2.78 -8.22
C ALA A 172 -5.69 -1.50 -7.94
N THR A 173 -6.72 -1.31 -8.75
CA THR A 173 -7.75 -0.28 -8.62
C THR A 173 -9.11 -0.95 -8.85
N ALA A 174 -10.21 -0.22 -8.65
CA ALA A 174 -11.55 -0.76 -8.84
C ALA A 174 -11.83 -1.35 -10.25
N LYS A 175 -11.11 -0.89 -11.29
CA LYS A 175 -11.36 -1.27 -12.69
C LYS A 175 -10.15 -1.81 -13.45
N ARG A 176 -8.95 -1.71 -12.87
CA ARG A 176 -7.70 -2.17 -13.49
C ARG A 176 -6.80 -2.79 -12.45
N ALA A 177 -6.18 -3.91 -12.76
CA ALA A 177 -5.18 -4.57 -11.93
C ALA A 177 -4.00 -5.01 -12.78
N VAL A 178 -2.80 -4.95 -12.21
CA VAL A 178 -1.58 -5.49 -12.81
C VAL A 178 -1.10 -6.63 -11.94
N VAL A 179 -0.97 -7.80 -12.54
CA VAL A 179 -0.58 -9.05 -11.87
C VAL A 179 0.74 -9.53 -12.46
N MET A 180 1.69 -9.85 -11.59
CA MET A 180 2.89 -10.57 -11.96
C MET A 180 2.61 -12.06 -11.87
N VAL A 181 2.84 -12.79 -12.94
CA VAL A 181 2.56 -14.22 -13.05
C VAL A 181 3.86 -14.96 -13.35
N PHE A 182 4.18 -15.93 -12.51
CA PHE A 182 5.30 -16.85 -12.74
C PHE A 182 4.76 -18.06 -13.49
N VAL A 183 5.34 -18.38 -14.64
CA VAL A 183 4.85 -19.40 -15.56
C VAL A 183 5.92 -20.47 -15.75
N ASN A 184 5.54 -21.72 -15.50
CA ASN A 184 6.29 -22.88 -15.95
C ASN A 184 5.56 -23.50 -17.13
N GLN A 185 6.23 -23.60 -18.27
CA GLN A 185 5.68 -24.15 -19.49
C GLN A 185 6.47 -25.39 -19.91
N THR A 186 5.76 -26.41 -20.36
CA THR A 186 6.33 -27.59 -21.02
C THR A 186 5.81 -27.64 -22.45
N THR A 187 6.73 -27.71 -23.41
CA THR A 187 6.42 -27.76 -24.84
C THR A 187 6.96 -29.06 -25.45
N ILE A 188 6.15 -29.69 -26.30
CA ILE A 188 6.50 -30.90 -27.05
C ILE A 188 6.25 -30.62 -28.54
N VAL A 189 7.21 -30.95 -29.40
CA VAL A 189 7.12 -30.78 -30.85
C VAL A 189 7.18 -32.18 -31.50
N GLY A 190 6.07 -32.64 -32.07
CA GLY A 190 5.99 -33.98 -32.66
C GLY A 190 6.37 -35.07 -31.65
N ALA A 191 7.44 -35.81 -31.96
CA ALA A 191 7.96 -36.89 -31.11
C ALA A 191 9.21 -36.48 -30.31
N ASP A 192 9.60 -35.20 -30.33
CA ASP A 192 10.77 -34.73 -29.61
C ASP A 192 10.57 -34.77 -28.09
N PRO A 193 11.65 -34.90 -27.29
CA PRO A 193 11.55 -34.84 -25.84
C PRO A 193 10.91 -33.53 -25.34
N PRO A 194 10.13 -33.56 -24.24
CA PRO A 194 9.55 -32.35 -23.66
C PRO A 194 10.62 -31.34 -23.21
N THR A 195 10.41 -30.07 -23.55
CA THR A 195 11.26 -28.96 -23.12
C THR A 195 10.52 -28.11 -22.10
N ALA A 196 11.12 -27.89 -20.93
CA ALA A 196 10.58 -27.04 -19.88
C ALA A 196 11.20 -25.64 -19.92
N THR A 197 10.40 -24.60 -19.69
CA THR A 197 10.84 -23.21 -19.61
C THR A 197 10.10 -22.52 -18.47
N ALA A 198 10.82 -21.70 -17.71
CA ALA A 198 10.25 -20.83 -16.69
C ALA A 198 10.36 -19.38 -17.16
N SER A 199 9.29 -18.60 -17.00
CA SER A 199 9.24 -17.19 -17.37
C SER A 199 8.40 -16.41 -16.37
N THR A 200 8.59 -15.09 -16.35
CA THR A 200 7.73 -14.19 -15.57
C THR A 200 7.06 -13.22 -16.52
N VAL A 201 5.77 -13.00 -16.32
CA VAL A 201 4.95 -12.15 -17.18
C VAL A 201 4.20 -11.14 -16.35
N ARG A 202 4.18 -9.90 -16.82
CA ARG A 202 3.27 -8.87 -16.35
C ARG A 202 1.96 -8.94 -17.14
N VAL A 203 0.86 -9.19 -16.44
CA VAL A 203 -0.49 -9.29 -17.00
C VAL A 203 -1.29 -8.08 -16.53
N THR A 204 -1.75 -7.25 -17.46
CA THR A 204 -2.67 -6.15 -17.15
C THR A 204 -4.09 -6.63 -17.38
N MET A 205 -4.93 -6.46 -16.36
CA MET A 205 -6.33 -6.84 -16.35
C MET A 205 -7.20 -5.58 -16.30
N ASP A 206 -8.18 -5.51 -17.19
CA ASP A 206 -9.22 -4.49 -17.18
C ASP A 206 -10.57 -5.12 -16.86
N LYS A 207 -11.33 -4.48 -15.98
CA LYS A 207 -12.67 -4.93 -15.59
C LYS A 207 -13.69 -4.41 -16.59
N VAL A 208 -14.27 -5.32 -17.37
CA VAL A 208 -15.32 -5.03 -18.36
C VAL A 208 -16.62 -5.65 -17.86
N GLY A 209 -17.56 -4.81 -17.43
CA GLY A 209 -18.74 -5.24 -16.68
C GLY A 209 -18.32 -5.88 -15.35
N ASP A 210 -18.70 -7.14 -15.14
CA ASP A 210 -18.34 -7.92 -13.95
C ASP A 210 -17.18 -8.90 -14.18
N ARG A 211 -16.55 -8.89 -15.36
CA ARG A 211 -15.45 -9.79 -15.71
C ARG A 211 -14.12 -9.06 -15.77
N TRP A 212 -13.08 -9.72 -15.26
CA TRP A 212 -11.70 -9.33 -15.50
C TRP A 212 -11.24 -9.92 -16.83
N LEU A 213 -10.73 -9.07 -17.73
CA LEU A 213 -10.20 -9.46 -19.03
C LEU A 213 -8.77 -8.97 -19.17
N VAL A 214 -7.91 -9.74 -19.83
CA VAL A 214 -6.51 -9.36 -20.09
C VAL A 214 -6.49 -8.27 -21.17
N SER A 215 -5.91 -7.13 -20.85
CA SER A 215 -5.74 -6.00 -21.77
C SER A 215 -4.29 -5.84 -22.25
N ASP A 216 -3.32 -6.46 -21.57
CA ASP A 216 -1.91 -6.47 -21.94
C ASP A 216 -1.20 -7.69 -21.33
N PHE A 217 -0.22 -8.23 -22.05
CA PHE A 217 0.54 -9.41 -21.64
C PHE A 217 2.00 -9.25 -22.07
N THR A 218 2.86 -8.87 -21.13
CA THR A 218 4.24 -8.45 -21.41
C THR A 218 5.25 -9.28 -20.61
N PRO A 219 6.16 -10.03 -21.26
CA PRO A 219 7.29 -10.68 -20.58
C PRO A 219 8.20 -9.66 -19.91
N ILE A 220 8.81 -10.02 -18.77
CA ILE A 220 9.76 -9.16 -18.04
C ILE A 220 11.16 -9.76 -17.93
#